data_AF-A0A3B0SEJ3-F1
#
_entry.id   AF-A0A3B0SEJ3-F1
#
_cell.length_a   1.000
_cell.length_b   1.000
_cell.length_c   1.000
_cell.angle_alpha   90.00
_cell.angle_beta   90.00
_cell.angle_gamma   90.00
#
_symmetry.space_group_name_H-M   'P 1'
#
loop_
_entity.id
_entity.type
_entity.pdbx_description
1 polymer ?
#
loop_
_entity_poly.entity_id
_entity_poly.type
_entity_poly.pdbx_seq_one_letter_code
_entity_poly.pdbx_strand_id
1 'polypeptide(L)'
;MRPWLILSLLLATTACTEFPELDAKVDAAARAAPYPDLIPVEEIKAQVSAPRIADTSGSDVNARAARLKARAARLRATPIN
;
A
#
# COMPACT_ATOMS: atom_id res chain seq x y z
N MET A 1 -18.08 23.40 4.77
CA MET A 1 -16.72 22.86 4.53
C MET A 1 -16.10 22.19 5.77
N ARG A 2 -16.08 22.86 6.93
CA ARG A 2 -15.59 22.28 8.22
C ARG A 2 -16.26 20.95 8.67
N PRO A 3 -17.59 20.74 8.55
CA PRO A 3 -18.18 19.48 9.01
C PRO A 3 -17.76 18.27 8.16
N TRP A 4 -17.42 18.49 6.88
CA TRP A 4 -16.98 17.44 5.98
C TRP A 4 -15.57 16.93 6.31
N LEU A 5 -14.69 17.84 6.77
CA LEU A 5 -13.36 17.48 7.24
C LEU A 5 -13.40 16.67 8.53
N ILE A 6 -14.31 17.02 9.45
CA ILE A 6 -14.52 16.27 10.69
C ILE A 6 -15.04 14.86 10.37
N LEU A 7 -16.05 14.76 9.50
CA LEU A 7 -16.60 13.47 9.07
C LEU A 7 -15.51 12.59 8.42
N SER A 8 -14.69 13.16 7.54
CA SER A 8 -13.60 12.41 6.88
C SER A 8 -12.55 11.92 7.88
N LEU A 9 -12.26 12.70 8.92
CA LEU A 9 -11.31 12.32 9.97
C LEU A 9 -11.84 11.16 10.83
N LEU A 10 -13.13 11.17 11.20
CA LEU A 10 -13.76 10.06 11.92
C LEU A 10 -13.83 8.78 11.09
N LEU A 11 -14.02 8.87 9.78
CA LEU A 11 -14.00 7.68 8.91
C LEU A 11 -12.58 7.13 8.73
N ALA A 12 -11.54 7.96 8.82
CA ALA A 12 -10.16 7.48 8.70
C ALA A 12 -9.73 6.62 9.90
N THR A 13 -10.31 6.82 11.08
CA THR A 13 -9.96 6.04 12.28
C THR A 13 -10.52 4.62 12.25
N THR A 14 -11.56 4.35 11.47
CA THR A 14 -12.11 2.98 11.32
C THR A 14 -11.25 2.09 10.43
N ALA A 15 -10.24 2.63 9.73
CA ALA A 15 -9.28 1.84 8.97
C ALA A 15 -8.18 1.20 9.86
N CYS A 16 -8.03 1.66 11.11
CA CYS A 16 -7.10 1.10 12.07
C CYS A 16 -7.77 0.02 12.94
N THR A 17 -8.39 -0.98 12.31
CA THR A 17 -8.94 -2.15 13.03
C THR A 17 -7.90 -3.24 13.18
N GLU A 18 -8.04 -4.05 14.22
CA GLU A 18 -7.27 -5.28 14.40
C GLU A 18 -7.32 -6.15 13.14
N PHE A 19 -6.20 -6.80 12.80
CA PHE A 19 -6.18 -7.80 11.75
C PHE A 19 -7.15 -8.93 12.12
N PRO A 20 -8.06 -9.34 11.22
CA PRO A 20 -9.01 -10.40 11.55
C PRO A 20 -8.26 -11.71 11.83
N GLU A 21 -8.73 -12.48 12.80
CA GLU A 21 -8.18 -13.80 13.12
C GLU A 21 -8.41 -14.75 11.94
N LEU A 22 -7.43 -14.82 11.04
CA LEU A 22 -7.48 -15.66 9.83
C LEU A 22 -7.32 -17.14 10.16
N ASP A 23 -6.62 -17.46 11.25
CA ASP A 23 -6.38 -18.84 11.68
C ASP A 23 -7.70 -19.57 11.99
N ALA A 24 -8.71 -18.85 12.48
CA ALA A 24 -10.05 -19.36 12.71
C ALA A 24 -10.83 -19.65 11.40
N LYS A 25 -10.38 -19.11 10.26
CA LYS A 25 -11.03 -19.27 8.95
C LYS A 25 -10.40 -20.34 8.06
N VAL A 26 -9.24 -20.87 8.44
CA VAL A 26 -8.62 -21.98 7.69
C VAL A 26 -9.24 -23.29 8.16
N ASP A 27 -10.09 -23.87 7.32
CA ASP A 27 -10.71 -25.16 7.62
C ASP A 27 -9.67 -26.29 7.73
N ALA A 28 -10.09 -27.43 8.30
CA ALA A 28 -9.19 -28.56 8.51
C ALA A 28 -8.68 -29.17 7.19
N ALA A 29 -9.46 -29.08 6.11
CA ALA A 29 -9.09 -29.61 4.81
C ALA A 29 -7.99 -28.76 4.14
N ALA A 30 -8.10 -27.43 4.24
CA ALA A 30 -7.10 -26.48 3.76
C ALA A 30 -5.77 -26.62 4.52
N ARG A 31 -5.81 -26.91 5.83
CA ARG A 31 -4.60 -27.19 6.63
C ARG A 31 -3.93 -28.52 6.27
N ALA A 32 -4.72 -29.53 5.91
CA ALA A 32 -4.23 -30.85 5.50
C ALA A 32 -3.89 -30.93 4.01
N ALA A 33 -4.21 -29.89 3.23
CA ALA A 33 -3.97 -29.87 1.80
C ALA A 33 -2.47 -29.93 1.50
N PRO A 34 -2.07 -30.68 0.46
CA PRO A 34 -0.69 -30.65 0.00
C PRO A 34 -0.32 -29.24 -0.45
N TYR A 35 0.95 -28.89 -0.28
CA TYR A 35 1.48 -27.65 -0.82
C TYR A 35 1.33 -27.67 -2.36
N PRO A 36 0.94 -26.55 -2.99
CA PRO A 36 0.78 -26.51 -4.44
C PRO A 36 2.12 -26.73 -5.15
N ASP A 37 2.05 -27.37 -6.31
CA ASP A 37 3.22 -27.51 -7.17
C ASP A 37 3.69 -26.14 -7.66
N LEU A 38 4.99 -25.90 -7.54
CA LEU A 38 5.61 -24.67 -8.01
C LEU A 38 5.79 -24.75 -9.53
N ILE A 39 5.19 -23.82 -10.26
CA ILE A 39 5.42 -23.67 -11.69
C ILE A 39 6.72 -22.88 -11.95
N PRO A 40 7.42 -23.14 -13.07
CA PRO A 40 8.58 -22.36 -13.49
C PRO A 40 8.27 -20.85 -13.59
N VAL A 41 9.25 -20.02 -13.21
CA VAL A 41 9.10 -18.55 -13.19
C VAL A 41 8.79 -17.99 -14.59
N GLU A 42 9.30 -18.63 -15.62
CA GLU A 42 9.16 -18.28 -17.02
C GLU A 42 7.70 -18.39 -17.48
N GLU A 43 6.96 -19.37 -16.97
CA GLU A 43 5.53 -19.55 -17.25
C GLU A 43 4.70 -18.43 -16.60
N ILE A 44 5.08 -18.00 -15.40
CA ILE A 44 4.47 -16.84 -14.73
C ILE A 44 4.72 -15.57 -15.55
N LYS A 45 5.98 -15.34 -15.94
CA LYS A 45 6.36 -14.13 -16.69
C LYS A 45 5.64 -14.01 -18.04
N ALA A 46 5.34 -15.13 -18.70
CA ALA A 46 4.61 -15.15 -19.96
C ALA A 46 3.14 -14.71 -19.81
N GLN A 47 2.56 -14.81 -18.61
CA GLN A 47 1.17 -14.46 -18.32
C GLN A 47 0.99 -13.07 -17.72
N VAL A 48 2.09 -12.41 -17.34
CA VAL A 48 2.06 -11.09 -16.72
C VAL A 48 2.09 -10.01 -17.81
N SER A 49 1.16 -9.05 -17.72
CA SER A 49 1.13 -7.88 -18.60
C SER A 49 2.44 -7.10 -18.57
N ALA A 50 2.72 -6.38 -19.66
CA ALA A 50 3.91 -5.55 -19.78
C ALA A 50 4.16 -4.66 -18.55
N PRO A 51 5.42 -4.39 -18.20
CA PRO A 51 5.78 -3.55 -17.06
C PRO A 51 5.00 -2.23 -17.09
N ARG A 52 4.36 -1.88 -15.96
CA ARG A 52 3.57 -0.63 -15.82
C ARG A 52 4.45 0.63 -15.83
N ILE A 53 5.77 0.48 -15.85
CA ILE A 53 6.72 1.58 -15.78
C ILE A 53 6.82 2.21 -17.17
N ALA A 54 6.29 3.43 -17.30
CA ALA A 54 6.55 4.31 -18.42
C ALA A 54 7.92 5.01 -18.25
N ASP A 55 8.49 5.52 -19.34
CA ASP A 55 9.78 6.22 -19.34
C ASP A 55 9.81 7.41 -18.35
N THR A 56 8.67 8.04 -18.09
CA THR A 56 8.55 9.18 -17.15
C THR A 56 8.50 8.77 -15.68
N SER A 57 8.31 7.49 -15.36
CA SER A 57 8.07 7.03 -13.99
C SER A 57 9.22 7.42 -13.05
N GLY A 58 10.47 7.38 -13.55
CA GLY A 58 11.64 7.81 -12.80
C GLY A 58 11.62 9.30 -12.47
N SER A 59 11.33 10.15 -13.46
CA SER A 59 11.21 11.60 -13.24
C SER A 59 10.05 11.95 -12.31
N ASP A 60 8.93 11.23 -12.39
CA ASP A 60 7.73 11.48 -11.58
C ASP A 60 7.99 11.18 -10.09
N VAL A 61 8.67 10.07 -9.80
CA VAL A 61 9.08 9.71 -8.43
C VAL A 61 10.06 10.75 -7.88
N ASN A 62 11.05 11.17 -8.66
CA ASN A 62 12.03 12.18 -8.25
C ASN A 62 11.37 13.54 -7.96
N ALA A 63 10.44 13.98 -8.81
CA ALA A 63 9.69 15.21 -8.61
C ALA A 63 8.85 15.16 -7.33
N ARG A 64 8.19 14.03 -7.06
CA ARG A 64 7.44 13.82 -5.82
C ARG A 64 8.35 13.86 -4.60
N ALA A 65 9.51 13.20 -4.65
CA ALA A 65 10.49 13.22 -3.57
C ALA A 65 10.99 14.64 -3.26
N ALA A 66 11.29 15.44 -4.29
CA ALA A 66 11.70 16.84 -4.11
C ALA A 66 10.62 17.68 -3.40
N ARG A 67 9.35 17.53 -3.81
CA ARG A 67 8.21 18.22 -3.17
C ARG A 67 8.06 17.81 -1.70
N LEU A 68 8.19 16.52 -1.38
CA LEU A 68 8.10 16.01 -0.01
C LEU A 68 9.25 16.56 0.86
N LYS A 69 10.49 16.58 0.35
CA LYS A 69 11.64 17.16 1.04
C LYS A 69 11.44 18.65 1.33
N ALA A 70 10.96 19.42 0.34
CA ALA A 70 10.67 20.85 0.51
C ALA A 70 9.58 21.08 1.57
N ARG A 71 8.51 20.26 1.58
CA ARG A 71 7.47 20.32 2.61
C ARG A 71 8.03 19.99 3.99
N ALA A 72 8.85 18.95 4.11
CA ALA A 72 9.46 18.56 5.38
C ALA A 72 10.38 19.67 5.93
N ALA A 73 11.15 20.34 5.07
CA ALA A 73 11.97 21.48 5.48
C ALA A 73 11.12 22.62 6.07
N ARG A 74 9.98 22.95 5.44
CA ARG A 74 9.05 23.97 5.94
C ARG A 74 8.45 23.60 7.30
N LEU A 75 8.05 22.34 7.47
CA LEU A 75 7.49 21.85 8.73
C LEU A 75 8.53 21.90 9.87
N ARG A 76 9.78 21.51 9.59
CA ARG A 76 10.88 21.59 10.56
C ARG A 76 11.25 23.02 10.94
N ALA A 77 11.05 23.97 10.02
CA ALA A 77 11.28 25.38 10.27
C ALA A 77 10.11 26.08 10.98
N THR A 78 8.97 25.40 11.16
CA THR A 78 7.84 25.95 11.92
C THR A 78 8.13 25.76 13.41
N PRO A 79 8.26 26.84 14.20
CA PRO A 79 8.41 26.71 15.64
C PRO A 79 7.15 26.08 16.23
N ILE A 80 7.34 25.04 17.03
CA ILE A 80 6.30 24.43 17.86
C ILE A 80 6.08 25.37 19.05
N ASN A 81 5.10 26.27 18.92
CA ASN A 81 4.57 27.09 20.00
C ASN A 81 3.31 26.43 20.58
#